data_AF-A0A401TCA3-F1
#
_entry.id   AF-A0A401TCA3-F1
#
_cell.length_a   1.000
_cell.length_b   1.000
_cell.length_c   1.000
_cell.angle_alpha   90.00
_cell.angle_beta   90.00
_cell.angle_gamma   90.00
#
_symmetry.space_group_name_H-M   'P 1'
#
loop_
_entity.id
_entity.type
_entity.pdbx_description
1 polymer ?
#
loop_
_entity_poly.entity_id
_entity_poly.type
_entity_poly.pdbx_seq_one_letter_code
_entity_poly.pdbx_strand_id
1 'polypeptide(L)'
;TFYKEKKREDIYIRYLYKLRDLHRDCENYTEAAYTLLLHAELLQWSDQLCAAHLIHREDCQALTNRELKERLYQEIICYYDKGKMWENAIQLCKELATMYEEEVFDYEELSRLLVRTPSAGGQGRRGLAGGASAELPDPDRPDLSL
;
A
#
# COMPACT_ATOMS: atom_id res chain seq x y z
N THR A 1 18.00 -6.94 28.89
CA THR A 1 16.55 -7.01 29.16
C THR A 1 15.83 -6.08 28.21
N PHE A 2 14.91 -6.62 27.41
CA PHE A 2 14.10 -5.94 26.38
C PHE A 2 13.53 -4.58 26.81
N TYR A 3 13.08 -4.45 28.06
CA TYR A 3 12.53 -3.20 28.61
C TYR A 3 13.52 -2.03 28.67
N LYS A 4 14.83 -2.30 28.84
CA LYS A 4 15.84 -1.23 28.88
C LYS A 4 16.08 -0.63 27.50
N GLU A 5 16.00 -1.46 26.46
CA GLU A 5 16.23 -1.06 25.06
C GLU A 5 15.12 -0.16 24.55
N LYS A 6 13.86 -0.56 24.72
CA LYS A 6 12.69 0.27 24.40
C LYS A 6 12.71 1.63 25.09
N LYS A 7 13.17 1.68 26.34
CA LYS A 7 13.32 2.93 27.09
C LYS A 7 14.43 3.82 26.50
N ARG A 8 15.52 3.24 25.98
CA ARG A 8 16.56 4.04 25.28
C ARG A 8 16.01 4.62 23.99
N GLU A 9 15.27 3.83 23.20
CA GLU A 9 14.68 4.27 21.93
C GLU A 9 13.69 5.42 22.16
N ASP A 10 12.81 5.30 23.15
CA ASP A 10 11.88 6.37 23.57
C ASP A 10 12.61 7.67 23.95
N ILE A 11 13.73 7.58 24.68
CA ILE A 11 14.56 8.74 25.01
C ILE A 11 15.24 9.30 23.76
N TYR A 12 15.71 8.43 22.88
CA TYR A 12 16.40 8.78 21.65
C TYR A 12 15.46 9.55 20.70
N ILE A 13 14.25 9.06 20.47
CA ILE A 13 13.23 9.78 19.68
C ILE A 13 12.98 11.17 20.24
N ARG A 14 12.71 11.29 21.55
CA ARG A 14 12.53 12.62 22.16
C ARG A 14 13.73 13.54 21.98
N TYR A 15 14.95 13.01 21.96
CA TYR A 15 16.14 13.80 21.71
C TYR A 15 16.23 14.28 20.25
N LEU A 16 15.92 13.40 19.28
CA LEU A 16 15.88 13.77 17.86
C LEU A 16 14.93 14.95 17.60
N TYR A 17 13.74 14.94 18.18
CA TYR A 17 12.78 16.03 17.97
C TYR A 17 13.22 17.34 18.62
N LYS A 18 13.83 17.30 19.81
CA LYS A 18 14.46 18.48 20.42
C LYS A 18 15.58 19.05 19.55
N LEU A 19 16.39 18.18 18.96
CA LEU A 19 17.50 18.57 18.09
C LEU A 19 16.99 19.14 16.77
N ARG A 20 15.95 18.53 16.17
CA ARG A 20 15.26 19.06 14.99
C ARG A 20 14.75 20.47 15.22
N ASP A 21 14.07 20.71 16.35
CA ASP A 21 13.51 22.02 16.67
C ASP A 21 14.63 23.07 16.82
N LEU A 22 15.74 22.70 17.48
CA LEU A 22 16.92 23.57 17.56
C LEU A 22 17.52 23.90 16.19
N HIS A 23 17.63 22.91 15.29
CA HIS A 23 18.10 23.14 13.92
C HIS A 23 17.14 24.07 13.16
N ARG A 24 15.83 23.88 13.31
CA ARG A 24 14.81 24.72 12.68
C ARG A 24 14.88 26.16 13.17
N ASP A 25 15.04 26.37 14.48
CA ASP A 25 15.14 27.71 15.08
C ASP A 25 16.37 28.48 14.60
N CYS A 26 17.44 27.77 14.23
CA CYS A 26 18.64 28.33 13.61
C CYS A 26 18.59 28.36 12.07
N GLU A 27 17.45 28.05 11.45
CA GLU A 27 17.26 27.94 9.99
C GLU A 27 18.17 26.90 9.30
N ASN A 28 18.70 25.95 10.07
CA ASN A 28 19.52 24.83 9.58
C ASN A 28 18.62 23.69 9.08
N TYR A 29 17.83 23.95 8.04
CA TYR A 29 16.83 22.99 7.54
C TYR A 29 17.44 21.66 7.08
N THR A 30 18.62 21.68 6.46
CA THR A 30 19.32 20.46 6.06
C THR A 30 19.65 19.55 7.25
N GLU A 31 20.13 20.11 8.35
CA GLU A 31 20.42 19.34 9.57
C GLU A 31 19.14 18.86 10.26
N ALA A 32 18.07 19.66 10.24
CA ALA A 32 16.75 19.23 10.72
C ALA A 32 16.23 18.02 9.91
N ALA A 33 16.44 18.03 8.59
CA ALA A 33 16.08 16.94 7.69
C ALA A 33 16.87 15.65 8.03
N TYR A 34 18.19 15.75 8.16
CA TYR A 34 19.04 14.61 8.56
C TYR A 34 18.67 14.06 9.94
N THR A 35 18.33 14.94 10.88
CA THR A 35 17.89 14.53 12.22
C THR A 35 16.61 13.69 12.16
N LEU A 36 15.63 14.08 11.33
CA LEU A 36 14.41 13.29 11.13
C LEU A 36 14.65 12.01 10.33
N LEU A 37 15.63 11.99 9.43
CA LEU A 37 15.99 10.79 8.69
C LEU A 37 16.42 9.66 9.65
N LEU A 38 17.16 9.99 10.72
CA LEU A 38 17.52 9.03 11.77
C LEU A 38 16.29 8.38 12.43
N HIS A 39 15.18 9.11 12.56
CA HIS A 39 13.93 8.53 13.05
C HIS A 39 13.32 7.60 11.99
N ALA A 40 13.29 8.04 10.73
CA ALA A 40 12.72 7.24 9.65
C ALA A 40 13.49 5.94 9.37
N GLU A 41 14.80 5.89 9.63
CA GLU A 41 15.65 4.69 9.54
C GLU A 41 15.30 3.62 10.59
N LEU A 42 14.68 3.99 11.71
CA LEU A 42 14.19 3.05 12.71
C LEU A 42 12.90 2.35 12.27
N LEU A 43 12.24 2.86 11.23
CA LEU A 43 10.96 2.38 10.73
C LEU A 43 11.14 1.51 9.49
N GLN A 44 10.25 0.52 9.38
CA GLN A 44 10.18 -0.39 8.23
C GLN A 44 9.00 -0.01 7.33
N TRP A 45 9.14 -0.26 6.03
CA TRP A 45 8.05 -0.18 5.07
C TRP A 45 7.09 -1.36 5.29
N SER A 46 6.23 -1.24 6.32
CA SER A 46 5.35 -2.31 6.78
C SER A 46 4.05 -1.77 7.37
N ASP A 47 2.94 -2.49 7.13
CA ASP A 47 1.62 -2.24 7.70
C ASP A 47 1.48 -2.65 9.17
N GLN A 48 2.54 -3.16 9.79
CA GLN A 48 2.54 -3.43 11.22
C GLN A 48 2.40 -2.13 12.02
N LEU A 49 1.60 -2.16 13.08
CA LEU A 49 1.44 -1.01 13.97
C LEU A 49 2.80 -0.54 14.50
N CYS A 50 3.02 0.77 14.47
CA CYS A 50 4.23 1.36 15.00
C CYS A 50 4.28 1.17 16.51
N ALA A 51 5.45 0.84 17.04
CA ALA A 51 5.61 0.66 18.46
C ALA A 51 5.49 2.01 19.16
N ALA A 52 4.68 2.08 20.23
CA ALA A 52 4.36 3.34 20.91
C ALA A 52 5.58 4.15 21.42
N HIS A 53 6.75 3.52 21.59
CA HIS A 53 7.98 4.19 22.02
C HIS A 53 8.76 4.85 20.87
N LEU A 54 8.39 4.56 19.62
CA LEU A 54 8.94 5.21 18.42
C LEU A 54 8.09 6.41 17.98
N ILE A 55 6.80 6.45 18.37
CA ILE A 55 5.88 7.51 18.00
C ILE A 55 6.18 8.77 18.82
N HIS A 56 6.44 9.90 18.14
CA HIS A 56 6.58 11.19 18.81
C HIS A 56 5.22 11.67 19.32
N ARG A 57 5.21 12.47 20.40
CA ARG A 57 3.98 12.91 21.08
C ARG A 57 3.03 13.72 20.19
N GLU A 58 3.51 14.28 19.08
CA GLU A 58 2.69 15.02 18.11
C GLU A 58 1.96 14.08 17.13
N ASP A 59 2.43 12.84 16.96
CA ASP A 59 1.89 11.83 16.05
C ASP A 59 0.88 10.90 16.73
N CYS A 60 0.14 11.40 17.72
CA CYS A 60 -0.80 10.63 18.53
C CYS A 60 -2.00 10.12 17.71
N GLN A 61 -1.84 9.01 17.00
CA GLN A 61 -2.88 8.06 16.59
C GLN A 61 -2.24 6.79 16.00
N ALA A 62 -3.03 5.72 15.87
CA ALA A 62 -2.59 4.38 15.49
C ALA A 62 -2.00 4.30 14.07
N LEU A 63 -0.76 4.74 13.91
CA LEU A 63 -0.03 4.70 12.65
C LEU A 63 0.69 3.36 12.51
N THR A 64 0.63 2.81 11.30
CA THR A 64 1.54 1.76 10.85
C THR A 64 2.97 2.31 10.73
N ASN A 65 3.97 1.43 10.73
CA ASN A 65 5.37 1.85 10.52
C ASN A 65 5.52 2.57 9.18
N ARG A 66 4.85 2.07 8.13
CA ARG A 66 4.78 2.70 6.82
C ARG A 66 4.21 4.10 6.87
N GLU A 67 3.02 4.30 7.42
CA GLU A 67 2.37 5.62 7.47
C GLU A 67 3.22 6.66 8.21
N LEU A 68 3.85 6.26 9.32
CA LEU A 68 4.75 7.15 10.05
C LEU A 68 6.00 7.47 9.22
N LYS A 69 6.60 6.48 8.56
CA LYS A 69 7.78 6.66 7.72
C LYS A 69 7.49 7.57 6.52
N GLU A 70 6.35 7.38 5.87
CA GLU A 70 5.88 8.22 4.77
C GLU A 70 5.73 9.69 5.21
N ARG A 71 5.07 9.93 6.35
CA ARG A 71 4.92 11.28 6.90
C ARG A 71 6.27 11.93 7.19
N LEU A 72 7.20 11.19 7.80
CA LEU A 72 8.55 11.67 8.06
C LEU A 72 9.26 12.03 6.75
N TYR A 73 9.17 11.18 5.74
CA TYR A 73 9.78 11.45 4.43
C TYR A 73 9.20 12.73 3.79
N GLN A 74 7.88 12.95 3.87
CA GLN A 74 7.25 14.18 3.38
C GLN A 74 7.78 15.43 4.11
N GLU A 75 7.94 15.38 5.44
CA GLU A 75 8.51 16.48 6.22
C GLU A 75 10.00 16.71 5.86
N ILE A 76 10.79 15.63 5.75
CA ILE A 76 12.21 15.68 5.38
C ILE A 76 12.38 16.30 3.99
N ILE A 77 11.56 15.93 3.01
CA ILE A 77 11.57 16.52 1.66
C ILE A 77 11.31 18.03 1.73
N CYS A 78 10.36 18.49 2.55
CA CYS A 78 10.11 19.91 2.75
C CYS A 78 11.32 20.64 3.36
N TYR A 79 12.01 20.02 4.31
CA TYR A 79 13.24 20.60 4.86
C TYR A 79 14.40 20.61 3.86
N TYR A 80 14.57 19.56 3.05
CA TYR A 80 15.57 19.57 1.98
C TYR A 80 15.30 20.64 0.93
N ASP A 81 14.04 20.88 0.56
CA ASP A 81 13.69 21.95 -0.36
C ASP A 81 14.10 23.33 0.20
N LYS A 82 13.75 23.61 1.46
CA LYS A 82 14.18 24.83 2.17
C LYS A 82 15.70 24.95 2.31
N GLY A 83 16.37 23.83 2.55
CA GLY A 83 17.83 23.73 2.65
C GLY A 83 18.56 23.68 1.30
N LYS A 84 17.84 23.70 0.17
CA LYS A 84 18.37 23.58 -1.21
C LYS A 84 19.11 22.26 -1.50
N MET A 85 18.78 21.20 -0.75
CA MET A 85 19.32 19.85 -0.92
C MET A 85 18.47 19.03 -1.89
N TRP A 86 18.31 19.52 -3.11
CA TRP A 86 17.33 18.96 -4.07
C TRP A 86 17.66 17.54 -4.52
N GLU A 87 18.94 17.18 -4.60
CA GLU A 87 19.35 15.81 -4.96
C GLU A 87 18.82 14.79 -3.92
N ASN A 88 18.96 15.10 -2.64
CA ASN A 88 18.45 14.28 -1.55
C ASN A 88 16.91 14.25 -1.55
N ALA A 89 16.25 15.39 -1.80
CA ALA A 89 14.79 15.45 -1.92
C ALA A 89 14.29 14.54 -3.06
N ILE A 90 14.92 14.62 -4.23
CA ILE A 90 14.56 13.79 -5.40
C ILE A 90 14.79 12.31 -5.09
N GLN A 91 15.86 11.96 -4.38
CA GLN A 91 16.11 10.57 -4.00
C GLN A 91 15.01 10.00 -3.11
N LEU A 92 14.56 10.76 -2.09
CA LEU A 92 13.45 10.34 -1.24
C LEU A 92 12.12 10.29 -2.00
N CYS A 93 11.87 11.23 -2.91
CA CYS A 93 10.68 11.19 -3.78
C CYS A 93 10.64 9.93 -4.64
N LYS A 94 11.80 9.49 -5.17
CA LYS A 94 11.89 8.24 -5.96
C LYS A 94 11.59 7.02 -5.10
N GLU A 95 12.11 6.95 -3.88
CA GLU A 95 11.81 5.86 -2.95
C GLU A 95 10.31 5.80 -2.64
N LEU A 96 9.67 6.94 -2.35
CA LEU A 96 8.22 7.01 -2.14
C LEU A 96 7.42 6.56 -3.37
N ALA A 97 7.84 6.98 -4.57
CA ALA A 97 7.18 6.59 -5.80
C ALA A 97 7.21 5.07 -6.00
N THR A 98 8.37 4.44 -5.81
CA THR A 98 8.51 2.98 -5.87
C THR A 98 7.58 2.30 -4.86
N MET A 99 7.53 2.79 -3.62
CA MET A 99 6.65 2.23 -2.58
C MET A 99 5.17 2.29 -2.96
N TYR A 100 4.70 3.41 -3.53
CA TYR A 100 3.30 3.53 -3.98
C TYR A 100 2.99 2.66 -5.19
N GLU A 101 3.96 2.49 -6.10
CA GLU A 101 3.80 1.58 -7.23
C GLU A 101 3.66 0.12 -6.76
N GLU A 102 4.48 -0.31 -5.80
CA GLU A 102 4.37 -1.66 -5.21
C GLU A 102 3.06 -1.87 -4.45
N GLU A 103 2.53 -0.85 -3.77
CA GLU A 103 1.26 -0.92 -3.04
C GLU A 103 0.05 -0.99 -3.98
N VAL A 104 -0.03 -0.11 -4.97
CA VAL A 104 -1.18 -0.02 -5.88
C VAL A 104 -1.20 -1.20 -6.86
N PHE A 105 -0.03 -1.75 -7.17
CA PHE A 105 0.13 -2.84 -8.11
C PHE A 105 0.71 -4.08 -7.44
N ASP A 106 -0.01 -4.67 -6.48
CA ASP A 106 0.23 -6.08 -6.11
C ASP A 106 -0.10 -6.98 -7.32
N TYR A 107 0.85 -7.07 -8.25
CA TYR A 107 0.75 -7.85 -9.47
C TYR A 107 0.58 -9.35 -9.17
N GLU A 108 0.97 -9.79 -7.97
CA GLU A 108 0.80 -11.17 -7.54
C GLU A 108 -0.67 -11.47 -7.21
N GLU A 109 -1.35 -10.58 -6.50
CA GLU A 109 -2.79 -10.68 -6.26
C GLU A 109 -3.61 -10.54 -7.56
N LEU A 110 -3.20 -9.61 -8.45
CA LEU A 110 -3.80 -9.45 -9.78
C LEU A 110 -3.63 -10.71 -10.65
N SER A 111 -2.46 -11.33 -10.64
CA SER A 111 -2.20 -12.57 -11.37
C SER A 111 -3.07 -13.73 -10.89
N ARG A 112 -3.26 -13.85 -9.56
CA ARG A 112 -4.13 -14.88 -8.96
C ARG A 112 -5.60 -14.64 -9.30
N LEU A 113 -6.04 -13.38 -9.36
CA LEU A 113 -7.38 -12.99 -9.82
C LEU A 113 -7.61 -13.35 -11.29
N LEU A 114 -6.65 -13.02 -12.17
CA LEU A 114 -6.73 -13.32 -13.61
C LEU A 114 -6.73 -14.82 -13.90
N VAL A 115 -5.95 -15.61 -13.14
CA VAL A 115 -5.95 -17.08 -13.26
C VAL A 115 -7.28 -17.69 -12.78
N ARG A 116 -7.96 -17.06 -11.80
CA ARG A 116 -9.23 -17.56 -11.26
C ARG A 116 -10.46 -17.15 -12.08
N THR A 117 -10.36 -16.17 -12.96
CA THR A 117 -11.39 -15.88 -13.96
C THR A 117 -11.09 -16.65 -15.25
N PRO A 118 -11.59 -17.90 -15.42
CA PRO A 118 -11.56 -18.49 -16.74
C PRO A 118 -12.39 -17.60 -17.66
N SER A 119 -11.79 -17.20 -18.78
CA SER A 119 -12.43 -16.46 -19.87
C SER A 119 -13.84 -16.99 -20.12
N ALA A 120 -14.86 -16.27 -19.63
CA ALA A 120 -16.25 -16.46 -20.03
C ALA A 120 -16.43 -15.80 -21.41
N GLY A 121 -15.73 -16.32 -22.41
CA GLY A 121 -15.68 -15.74 -23.74
C GLY A 121 -15.19 -16.73 -24.78
N GLY A 122 -16.11 -17.50 -25.36
CA GLY A 122 -15.91 -18.07 -26.69
C GLY A 122 -16.20 -19.55 -26.90
N GLN A 123 -17.40 -20.03 -26.56
CA GLN A 123 -18.01 -21.19 -27.20
C GLN A 123 -19.45 -20.77 -27.52
N GLY A 124 -19.92 -20.61 -28.76
CA GLY A 124 -19.67 -21.39 -29.97
C GLY A 124 -21.04 -21.53 -30.62
N ARG A 125 -21.50 -20.50 -31.37
CA ARG A 125 -22.71 -20.60 -32.21
C ARG A 125 -22.28 -20.55 -33.68
N ARG A 126 -21.88 -21.71 -34.19
CA ARG A 126 -21.88 -22.01 -35.64
C ARG A 126 -23.11 -22.88 -35.91
N GLY A 127 -24.05 -22.36 -36.69
CA GLY A 127 -25.21 -23.12 -37.13
C GLY A 127 -24.85 -24.18 -38.16
N LEU A 128 -25.75 -25.14 -38.34
CA LEU A 128 -25.97 -25.88 -39.59
C LEU A 128 -27.40 -26.45 -39.55
N ALA A 129 -28.08 -26.29 -40.68
CA ALA A 129 -29.46 -26.69 -40.95
C ALA A 129 -29.56 -28.18 -41.31
N GLY A 130 -30.78 -28.73 -41.26
CA GLY A 130 -31.22 -29.83 -42.13
C GLY A 130 -31.86 -31.04 -41.47
N GLY A 131 -33.21 -31.05 -41.46
CA GLY A 131 -34.07 -32.19 -41.81
C GLY A 131 -34.03 -33.50 -41.00
N ALA A 132 -35.13 -33.80 -40.30
CA ALA A 132 -35.94 -35.02 -40.51
C ALA A 132 -37.11 -35.05 -39.52
N SER A 133 -38.33 -35.06 -40.05
CA SER A 133 -39.58 -35.33 -39.34
C SER A 133 -39.64 -36.78 -38.85
N ALA A 134 -40.11 -37.00 -37.63
CA ALA A 134 -40.85 -38.20 -37.25
C ALA A 134 -41.71 -37.88 -36.00
N GLU A 135 -43.02 -38.00 -36.18
CA GLU A 135 -44.09 -37.67 -35.24
C GLU A 135 -44.08 -38.56 -33.98
N LEU A 136 -44.44 -37.95 -32.84
CA LEU A 136 -44.84 -38.63 -31.61
C LEU A 136 -46.35 -38.90 -31.66
N PRO A 137 -46.84 -40.11 -31.33
CA PRO A 137 -48.28 -40.38 -31.33
C PRO A 137 -48.98 -39.77 -30.11
N ASP A 138 -50.09 -39.09 -30.39
CA ASP A 138 -50.97 -38.40 -29.42
C ASP A 138 -51.92 -39.41 -28.73
N PRO A 139 -51.94 -39.49 -27.38
CA PRO A 139 -52.71 -40.51 -26.65
C PRO A 139 -54.23 -40.28 -26.58
N ASP A 140 -54.77 -39.17 -27.08
CA ASP A 140 -56.18 -38.81 -26.89
C ASP A 140 -57.01 -38.85 -28.18
N ARG A 141 -57.08 -40.02 -28.84
CA ARG A 141 -58.05 -40.27 -29.91
C ARG A 141 -59.16 -41.23 -29.44
N PRO A 142 -60.39 -40.76 -29.19
CA PRO A 142 -61.52 -41.64 -28.89
C PRO A 142 -61.98 -42.38 -30.15
N ASP A 143 -62.04 -43.71 -30.08
CA ASP A 143 -62.56 -44.58 -31.13
C ASP A 143 -64.10 -44.54 -31.13
N LEU A 144 -64.68 -44.10 -32.25
CA LEU A 144 -66.09 -44.13 -32.55
C LEU A 144 -66.33 -45.28 -33.53
N SER A 145 -66.86 -46.43 -33.07
CA SER A 145 -67.87 -47.21 -33.81
C SER A 145 -68.35 -48.48 -33.08
N LEU A 146 -69.68 -48.52 -32.91
CA LEU A 146 -70.62 -49.63 -32.63
C LEU A 146 -70.63 -50.24 -31.22
#